data_AF-A0A257WED9-F1
#
_entry.id   AF-A0A257WED9-F1
#
_cell.length_a   1.000
_cell.length_b   1.000
_cell.length_c   1.000
_cell.angle_alpha   90.00
_cell.angle_beta   90.00
_cell.angle_gamma   90.00
#
_symmetry.space_group_name_H-M   'P 1'
#
loop_
_entity.id
_entity.type
_entity.pdbx_description
1 polymer ?
#
loop_
_entity_poly.entity_id
_entity_poly.type
_entity_poly.pdbx_seq_one_letter_code
_entity_poly.pdbx_strand_id
1 'polypeptide(L)'
;PGAKPQFVWEHKKMYFATDPVAMDHVGWRVLDEKRVAVGMKKLVEDIPDEFSHYTHRQPEHVEIAGALGLGVWDWAKIDRREIRLA
;
A
#
# COMPACT_ATOMS: atom_id res chain seq x y z
N PRO A 1 -3.41 -19.09 8.24
CA PRO A 1 -4.11 -17.79 8.32
C PRO A 1 -5.33 -17.79 7.39
N GLY A 2 -6.54 -17.56 7.93
CA GLY A 2 -7.77 -17.54 7.12
C GLY A 2 -7.98 -16.15 6.53
N ALA A 3 -7.90 -16.03 5.20
CA ALA A 3 -8.30 -14.79 4.54
C ALA A 3 -9.79 -14.52 4.80
N LYS A 4 -10.14 -13.26 5.09
CA LYS A 4 -11.53 -12.81 5.19
C LYS A 4 -12.00 -12.40 3.79
N PRO A 5 -12.85 -13.18 3.10
CA PRO A 5 -13.14 -12.97 1.67
C PRO A 5 -13.67 -11.57 1.34
N GLN A 6 -14.36 -10.92 2.28
CA GLN A 6 -14.85 -9.55 2.13
C GLN A 6 -13.74 -8.49 1.95
N PHE A 7 -12.50 -8.80 2.31
CA PHE A 7 -11.33 -7.92 2.13
C PHE A 7 -10.45 -8.33 0.96
N VAL A 8 -10.84 -9.36 0.22
CA VAL A 8 -10.05 -9.88 -0.91
C VAL A 8 -10.63 -9.35 -2.21
N TRP A 9 -9.76 -8.85 -3.09
CA TRP A 9 -10.12 -8.54 -4.47
C TRP A 9 -9.05 -9.06 -5.44
N GLU A 10 -9.47 -9.34 -6.67
CA GLU A 10 -8.54 -9.75 -7.72
C GLU A 10 -7.85 -8.52 -8.34
N HIS A 11 -6.57 -8.33 -8.00
CA HIS A 11 -5.81 -7.14 -8.41
C HIS A 11 -5.28 -7.20 -9.86
N LYS A 12 -5.10 -8.42 -10.41
CA LYS A 12 -4.63 -8.68 -11.80
C LYS A 12 -3.34 -7.94 -12.20
N LYS A 13 -2.46 -7.63 -11.25
CA LYS A 13 -1.11 -7.11 -11.51
C LYS A 13 -0.08 -7.92 -10.72
N MET A 14 1.08 -8.10 -11.32
CA MET A 14 2.25 -8.66 -10.67
C MET A 14 3.33 -7.59 -10.58
N TYR A 15 4.00 -7.52 -9.43
CA TYR A 15 5.01 -6.53 -9.15
C TYR A 15 6.37 -7.20 -8.97
N PHE A 16 7.41 -6.56 -9.49
CA PHE A 16 8.80 -6.95 -9.31
C PHE A 16 9.58 -5.72 -8.84
N ALA A 17 10.41 -5.86 -7.81
CA ALA A 17 11.26 -4.78 -7.33
C ALA A 17 12.54 -5.29 -6.68
N THR A 18 13.54 -4.42 -6.68
CA THR A 18 14.82 -4.57 -5.97
C THR A 18 14.84 -3.82 -4.64
N ASP A 19 13.87 -2.93 -4.42
CA ASP A 19 13.74 -2.11 -3.22
C ASP A 19 12.39 -2.40 -2.54
N PRO A 20 12.39 -3.02 -1.34
CA PRO A 20 11.16 -3.37 -0.63
C PRO A 20 10.39 -2.15 -0.12
N VAL A 21 11.07 -1.07 0.29
CA VAL A 21 10.40 0.14 0.79
C VAL A 21 9.70 0.86 -0.35
N ALA A 22 10.33 0.94 -1.52
CA ALA A 22 9.70 1.48 -2.72
C ALA A 22 8.47 0.65 -3.13
N MET A 23 8.56 -0.68 -3.04
CA MET A 23 7.43 -1.58 -3.29
C MET A 23 6.28 -1.33 -2.31
N ASP A 24 6.57 -1.18 -1.02
CA ASP A 24 5.55 -0.90 -0.01
C ASP A 24 4.84 0.42 -0.26
N HIS A 25 5.54 1.47 -0.69
CA HIS A 25 4.89 2.74 -1.04
C HIS A 25 4.01 2.61 -2.31
N VAL A 26 4.45 1.84 -3.31
CA VAL A 26 3.60 1.51 -4.48
C VAL A 26 2.34 0.76 -4.02
N GLY A 27 2.51 -0.26 -3.17
CA GLY A 27 1.41 -1.05 -2.61
C GLY A 27 0.42 -0.20 -1.81
N TRP A 28 0.92 0.73 -0.99
CA TRP A 28 0.11 1.71 -0.27
C TRP A 28 -0.77 2.51 -1.24
N ARG A 29 -0.21 3.14 -2.28
CA ARG A 29 -1.03 3.92 -3.22
C ARG A 29 -2.10 3.10 -3.92
N VAL A 30 -1.77 1.87 -4.30
CA VAL A 30 -2.71 0.93 -4.92
C VAL A 30 -3.86 0.58 -3.95
N LEU A 31 -3.55 0.37 -2.68
CA LEU A 31 -4.55 0.15 -1.64
C LEU A 31 -5.46 1.38 -1.48
N ASP A 32 -4.89 2.58 -1.41
CA ASP A 32 -5.67 3.82 -1.30
C ASP A 32 -6.59 4.04 -2.50
N GLU A 33 -6.10 3.80 -3.72
CA GLU A 33 -6.90 3.84 -4.95
C GLU A 33 -8.08 2.85 -4.88
N LYS A 34 -7.81 1.61 -4.44
CA LYS A 34 -8.86 0.59 -4.30
C LYS A 34 -9.88 0.97 -3.23
N ARG A 35 -9.44 1.49 -2.09
CA ARG A 35 -10.30 1.94 -0.98
C ARG A 35 -11.23 3.07 -1.43
N VAL A 36 -10.68 4.09 -2.08
CA VAL A 36 -11.48 5.20 -2.62
C VAL A 36 -12.50 4.68 -3.64
N ALA A 37 -12.11 3.75 -4.52
CA ALA A 37 -13.00 3.19 -5.53
C ALA A 37 -14.20 2.41 -4.94
N VAL A 38 -14.13 1.97 -3.69
CA VAL A 38 -15.24 1.29 -2.98
C VAL A 38 -15.87 2.17 -1.89
N GLY A 39 -15.62 3.48 -1.91
CA GLY A 39 -16.22 4.44 -0.98
C GLY A 39 -15.60 4.46 0.41
N MET A 40 -14.41 3.88 0.59
CA MET A 40 -13.65 3.92 1.85
C MET A 40 -12.66 5.08 1.86
N LYS A 41 -12.32 5.54 3.07
CA LYS A 41 -11.25 6.53 3.29
C LYS A 41 -9.87 5.92 2.98
N LYS A 42 -8.89 6.76 2.65
CA LYS A 42 -7.48 6.34 2.53
C LYS A 42 -6.95 5.82 3.87
N LEU A 43 -5.86 5.06 3.84
CA LEU A 43 -5.28 4.44 5.04
C LEU A 43 -5.01 5.48 6.15
N VAL A 44 -4.36 6.60 5.82
CA VAL A 44 -4.01 7.65 6.79
C VAL A 44 -5.23 8.37 7.39
N GLU A 45 -6.37 8.34 6.70
CA GLU A 45 -7.61 9.01 7.11
C GLU A 45 -8.61 8.05 7.77
N ASP A 46 -8.31 6.75 7.72
CA ASP A 46 -9.18 5.70 8.24
C ASP A 46 -9.06 5.63 9.76
N ILE A 47 -10.18 5.51 10.45
CA ILE A 47 -10.28 5.56 11.92
C ILE A 47 -10.56 4.16 12.46
N PRO A 48 -10.50 3.94 13.80
CA PRO A 48 -10.76 2.62 14.36
C PRO A 48 -12.16 2.11 13.99
N ASP A 49 -12.25 0.81 13.72
CA ASP A 49 -13.47 0.08 13.41
C ASP A 49 -13.46 -1.32 14.08
N GLU A 50 -14.41 -2.19 13.71
CA GLU A 50 -14.48 -3.57 14.22
C GLU A 50 -13.30 -4.45 13.80
N PHE A 51 -12.50 -4.02 12.82
CA PHE A 51 -11.40 -4.80 12.25
C PHE A 51 -10.02 -4.25 12.62
N SER A 52 -9.92 -2.97 13.02
CA SER A 52 -8.69 -2.33 13.48
C SER A 52 -8.98 -1.34 14.57
N HIS A 53 -8.31 -1.52 15.70
CA HIS A 53 -8.44 -0.65 16.86
C HIS A 53 -7.32 0.40 16.96
N TYR A 54 -6.45 0.51 15.96
CA TYR A 54 -5.45 1.57 15.88
C TYR A 54 -6.12 2.93 15.57
N THR A 55 -5.59 4.00 16.15
CA THR A 55 -6.06 5.40 15.96
C THR A 55 -6.26 5.76 14.49
N HIS A 56 -5.37 5.28 13.64
CA HIS A 56 -5.52 5.24 12.20
C HIS A 56 -4.75 4.04 11.64
N ARG A 57 -4.93 3.72 10.35
CA ARG A 57 -4.02 2.75 9.70
C ARG A 57 -2.65 3.39 9.65
N GLN A 58 -1.58 2.60 9.79
CA GLN A 58 -0.23 3.14 10.02
C GLN A 58 0.68 3.02 8.79
N PRO A 59 0.39 3.70 7.65
CA PRO A 59 1.24 3.63 6.47
C PRO A 59 2.57 4.38 6.66
N GLU A 60 2.71 5.20 7.71
CA GLU A 60 3.92 5.98 8.03
C GLU A 60 5.13 5.11 8.30
N HIS A 61 4.94 3.84 8.66
CA HIS A 61 6.05 2.88 8.79
C HIS A 61 6.88 2.76 7.50
N VAL A 62 6.29 2.98 6.33
CA VAL A 62 7.01 2.98 5.04
C VAL A 62 7.94 4.19 4.94
N GLU A 63 7.46 5.37 5.34
CA GLU A 63 8.26 6.60 5.40
C GLU A 63 9.39 6.44 6.43
N ILE A 64 9.09 5.92 7.62
CA ILE A 64 10.08 5.66 8.68
C ILE A 64 11.15 4.69 8.19
N ALA A 65 10.78 3.59 7.53
CA ALA A 65 11.74 2.64 6.96
C ALA A 65 12.68 3.30 5.95
N GLY A 66 12.15 4.18 5.09
CA GLY A 66 12.98 4.97 4.18
C GLY A 66 13.89 5.96 4.89
N ALA A 67 13.41 6.63 5.94
CA ALA A 67 14.24 7.52 6.77
C ALA A 67 15.37 6.78 7.51
N LEU A 68 15.17 5.50 7.85
CA LEU A 68 16.18 4.62 8.42
C LEU A 68 17.17 4.06 7.37
N GLY A 69 17.01 4.40 6.09
CA GLY A 69 17.89 3.96 5.01
C GLY A 69 17.65 2.53 4.52
N LEU A 70 16.49 1.93 4.83
CA LEU A 70 16.15 0.57 4.39
C LEU A 70 15.70 0.49 2.93
N GLY A 71 15.50 1.64 2.28
CA GLY A 71 15.08 1.76 0.89
C GLY A 71 14.53 3.15 0.59
N VAL A 72 13.91 3.32 -0.57
CA VAL A 72 13.40 4.61 -1.05
C VAL A 72 11.89 4.72 -0.81
N TRP A 73 11.50 5.56 0.13
CA TRP A 73 10.09 5.90 0.32
C TRP A 73 9.64 7.11 -0.50
N ASP A 74 10.53 8.02 -0.90
CA ASP A 74 10.14 9.25 -1.62
C ASP A 74 9.58 8.92 -3.01
N TRP A 75 8.28 9.18 -3.23
CA TRP A 75 7.59 8.83 -4.48
C TRP A 75 8.27 9.39 -5.73
N ALA A 76 8.83 10.60 -5.63
CA ALA A 76 9.47 11.24 -6.77
C ALA A 76 10.78 10.54 -7.20
N LYS A 77 11.34 9.68 -6.33
CA LYS A 77 12.59 8.95 -6.57
C LYS A 77 12.39 7.49 -6.96
N ILE A 78 11.15 6.99 -6.96
CA ILE A 78 10.85 5.61 -7.34
C ILE A 78 10.75 5.52 -8.88
N ASP A 79 11.70 4.83 -9.52
CA ASP A 79 11.58 4.45 -10.94
C ASP A 79 10.57 3.29 -11.06
N ARG A 80 9.41 3.59 -11.64
CA ARG A 80 8.34 2.62 -11.86
C ARG A 80 7.98 2.54 -13.32
N ARG A 81 7.97 1.32 -13.86
CA ARG A 81 7.60 1.05 -15.25
C ARG A 81 6.44 0.05 -15.29
N GLU A 82 5.42 0.37 -16.08
CA GLU A 82 4.30 -0.54 -16.35
C GLU A 82 4.61 -1.35 -17.60
N ILE A 83 4.52 -2.67 -17.49
CA ILE A 83 4.64 -3.60 -18.62
C ILE A 83 3.27 -4.26 -18.81
N ARG A 84 2.72 -4.16 -20.01
CA ARG A 84 1.49 -4.85 -20.39
C ARG A 84 1.84 -6.13 -21.14
N LEU A 85 1.33 -7.26 -20.65
CA LEU A 85 1.45 -8.54 -21.34
C LEU A 85 0.44 -8.57 -22.50
N ALA A 86 0.87 -9.14 -23.63
CA ALA A 86 0.07 -9.26 -24.85
C ALA A 86 -1.03 -10.33 -24.73
#